data_AF-A0A3B9HZG5-F1
#
_entry.id   AF-A0A3B9HZG5-F1
#
_cell.length_a   1.000
_cell.length_b   1.000
_cell.length_c   1.000
_cell.angle_alpha   90.00
_cell.angle_beta   90.00
_cell.angle_gamma   90.00
#
_symmetry.space_group_name_H-M   'P 1'
#
loop_
_entity.id
_entity.type
_entity.pdbx_description
1 polymer ?
#
loop_
_entity_poly.entity_id
_entity_poly.type
_entity_poly.pdbx_seq_one_letter_code
_entity_poly.pdbx_strand_id
1 'polypeptide(L)'
;MKRSVILPVLAFFWFCCFLPVARPVWSAGSDDKAVPVVADLLLGGWLNGSWVDADTIASHVPAGKLYHAYGFDGPLFDLTGEAPKHESEGCEYWDISFGDGITAGESMLAVGSTTPGMPRRPRLQTGGLKPYEELVASYLKKNKISADPEIRQLVRVDLDGDGSEEVFVVAGNADASIPVFVKDTYSLVLFRRIVDGKVVTSVLREHYYDEDIEGEADSPNAYTFVFAVDINGDGVLEILLKGRYYEGFWYEIHEFKNGELKKVLSDGLGA
;
A
#
# COMPACT_ATOMS: atom_id res chain seq x y z
N MET A 1 73.65 -8.42 -63.27
CA MET A 1 74.13 -7.32 -62.41
C MET A 1 73.53 -6.01 -62.89
N LYS A 2 72.55 -5.47 -62.16
CA LYS A 2 72.15 -4.04 -62.12
C LYS A 2 71.21 -3.91 -60.92
N ARG A 3 71.73 -3.35 -59.82
CA ARG A 3 70.98 -3.06 -58.58
C ARG A 3 70.35 -1.68 -58.77
N SER A 4 69.02 -1.59 -58.67
CA SER A 4 68.31 -0.32 -58.50
C SER A 4 67.92 -0.17 -57.03
N VAL A 5 68.38 0.93 -56.45
CA VAL A 5 68.08 1.40 -55.10
C VAL A 5 66.75 2.15 -55.16
N ILE A 6 65.80 1.81 -54.29
CA ILE A 6 64.53 2.54 -54.11
C ILE A 6 64.57 3.19 -52.72
N LEU A 7 64.47 4.52 -52.69
CA LEU A 7 64.26 5.32 -51.48
C LEU A 7 62.81 5.15 -50.98
N PRO A 8 62.55 5.20 -49.65
CA PRO A 8 61.20 5.26 -49.14
C PRO A 8 60.67 6.70 -49.14
N VAL A 9 59.43 6.86 -49.60
CA VAL A 9 58.63 8.09 -49.54
C VAL A 9 58.00 8.18 -48.14
N LEU A 10 58.26 9.29 -47.42
CA LEU A 10 57.56 9.64 -46.19
C LEU A 10 56.14 10.13 -46.53
N ALA A 11 55.12 9.44 -46.04
CA ALA A 11 53.74 9.90 -46.08
C ALA A 11 53.42 10.72 -44.82
N PHE A 12 53.10 12.00 -45.02
CA PHE A 12 52.54 12.89 -43.99
C PHE A 12 51.06 12.55 -43.80
N PHE A 13 50.69 12.00 -42.65
CA PHE A 13 49.29 11.85 -42.24
C PHE A 13 48.82 13.13 -41.54
N TRP A 14 47.87 13.82 -42.15
CA TRP A 14 47.20 14.99 -41.58
C TRP A 14 46.09 14.50 -40.64
N PHE A 15 46.25 14.74 -39.34
CA PHE A 15 45.25 14.42 -38.33
C PHE A 15 44.24 15.59 -38.26
N CYS A 16 43.07 15.43 -38.90
CA CYS A 16 41.94 16.33 -38.69
C CYS A 16 41.29 16.03 -37.34
N CYS A 17 41.61 16.83 -36.32
CA CYS A 17 40.88 16.83 -35.05
C CYS A 17 39.46 17.38 -35.28
N PHE A 18 38.47 16.49 -35.40
CA PHE A 18 37.07 16.86 -35.17
C PHE A 18 36.88 17.07 -33.67
N LEU A 19 36.80 18.34 -33.25
CA LEU A 19 36.29 18.68 -31.93
C LEU A 19 34.78 18.36 -31.89
N PRO A 20 34.30 17.49 -30.98
CA PRO A 20 32.87 17.31 -30.81
C PRO A 20 32.27 18.62 -30.27
N VAL A 21 31.33 19.18 -31.02
CA VAL A 21 30.46 20.25 -30.54
C VAL A 21 29.67 19.67 -29.37
N ALA A 22 29.99 20.12 -28.16
CA ALA A 22 29.24 19.78 -26.96
C ALA A 22 27.79 20.21 -27.17
N ARG A 23 26.89 19.23 -27.32
CA ARG A 23 25.46 19.49 -27.25
C ARG A 23 25.15 19.96 -25.83
N PRO A 24 24.28 20.97 -25.64
CA PRO A 24 23.83 21.33 -24.31
C PRO A 24 23.21 20.09 -23.68
N VAL A 25 23.75 19.67 -22.53
CA VAL A 25 23.06 18.75 -21.64
C VAL A 25 21.83 19.51 -21.17
N TRP A 26 20.68 19.21 -21.75
CA TRP A 26 19.42 19.46 -21.07
C TRP A 26 19.51 18.70 -19.76
N SER A 27 19.62 19.43 -18.65
CA SER A 27 19.18 18.91 -17.37
C SER A 27 17.74 18.48 -17.59
N ALA A 28 17.46 17.19 -17.56
CA ALA A 28 16.12 16.75 -17.23
C ALA A 28 15.74 17.54 -15.97
N GLY A 29 14.59 18.20 -15.98
CA GLY A 29 14.01 18.65 -14.73
C GLY A 29 13.99 17.44 -13.79
N SER A 30 14.17 17.68 -12.49
CA SER A 30 13.81 16.65 -11.52
C SER A 30 12.33 16.35 -11.74
N ASP A 31 12.03 15.32 -12.54
CA ASP A 31 10.69 14.78 -12.66
C ASP A 31 10.32 14.35 -11.24
N ASP A 32 9.56 15.18 -10.54
CA ASP A 32 9.03 14.84 -9.24
C ASP A 32 8.29 13.52 -9.42
N LYS A 33 8.84 12.45 -8.82
CA LYS A 33 8.29 11.10 -8.93
C LYS A 33 7.13 10.96 -7.97
N ALA A 34 6.10 11.78 -8.17
CA ALA A 34 4.85 11.70 -7.43
C ALA A 34 4.11 10.44 -7.86
N VAL A 35 3.94 9.52 -6.92
CA VAL A 35 3.12 8.32 -7.04
C VAL A 35 1.94 8.45 -6.07
N PRO A 36 0.85 9.11 -6.50
CA PRO A 36 -0.36 9.21 -5.70
C PRO A 36 -1.04 7.86 -5.60
N VAL A 37 -1.68 7.62 -4.47
CA VAL A 37 -2.54 6.47 -4.20
C VAL A 37 -3.89 6.98 -3.72
N VAL A 38 -4.96 6.42 -4.28
CA VAL A 38 -6.34 6.84 -4.02
C VAL A 38 -7.20 5.64 -3.64
N ALA A 39 -7.89 5.73 -2.51
CA ALA A 39 -8.89 4.78 -2.06
C ALA A 39 -9.97 5.50 -1.23
N ASP A 40 -11.14 5.74 -1.84
CA ASP A 40 -12.23 6.49 -1.21
C ASP A 40 -11.74 7.87 -0.77
N LEU A 41 -11.92 8.25 0.49
CA LEU A 41 -11.39 9.49 1.06
C LEU A 41 -9.87 9.51 1.28
N LEU A 42 -9.15 8.40 1.08
CA LEU A 42 -7.70 8.40 1.17
C LEU A 42 -7.09 8.93 -0.12
N LEU A 43 -6.42 10.08 -0.01
CA LEU A 43 -5.37 10.52 -0.93
C LEU A 43 -4.04 10.62 -0.16
N GLY A 44 -3.00 10.04 -0.73
CA GLY A 44 -1.63 10.23 -0.26
C GLY A 44 -0.68 9.80 -1.35
N GLY A 45 0.59 9.60 -1.01
CA GLY A 45 1.48 8.96 -1.98
C GLY A 45 2.93 8.89 -1.57
N TRP A 46 3.71 8.42 -2.52
CA TRP A 46 5.16 8.45 -2.48
C TRP A 46 5.67 9.63 -3.31
N LEU A 47 6.48 10.49 -2.71
CA LEU A 47 7.08 11.65 -3.35
C LEU A 47 8.56 11.68 -3.03
N ASN A 48 9.39 11.63 -4.07
CA ASN A 48 10.85 11.84 -3.97
C ASN A 48 11.54 11.00 -2.87
N GLY A 49 11.08 9.75 -2.68
CA GLY A 49 11.69 8.83 -1.72
C GLY A 49 11.07 8.85 -0.32
N SER A 50 9.88 9.44 -0.15
CA SER A 50 9.18 9.49 1.14
C SER A 50 7.67 9.42 0.98
N TRP A 51 6.99 8.84 1.96
CA TRP A 51 5.53 8.88 2.10
C TRP A 51 5.09 10.29 2.49
N VAL A 52 4.08 10.82 1.81
CA VAL A 52 3.54 12.16 2.01
C VAL A 52 2.00 12.12 2.04
N ASP A 53 1.42 13.05 2.81
CA ASP A 53 -0.02 13.21 3.01
C ASP A 53 -0.74 13.77 1.76
N ALA A 54 -2.07 13.90 1.88
CA ALA A 54 -2.96 14.40 0.85
C ALA A 54 -2.59 15.82 0.38
N ASP A 55 -2.39 16.75 1.31
CA ASP A 55 -2.05 18.15 1.00
C ASP A 55 -0.74 18.25 0.21
N THR A 56 0.27 17.49 0.63
CA THR A 56 1.57 17.48 -0.02
C THR A 56 1.49 16.85 -1.40
N ILE A 57 0.90 15.65 -1.52
CA ILE A 57 0.85 14.95 -2.81
C ILE A 57 -0.03 15.68 -3.82
N ALA A 58 -1.14 16.29 -3.38
CA ALA A 58 -2.12 16.90 -4.27
C ALA A 58 -1.51 18.00 -5.16
N SER A 59 -0.58 18.79 -4.61
CA SER A 59 0.12 19.85 -5.34
C SER A 59 1.10 19.34 -6.42
N HIS A 60 1.40 18.03 -6.46
CA HIS A 60 2.34 17.41 -7.39
C HIS A 60 1.66 16.49 -8.41
N VAL A 61 0.33 16.35 -8.37
CA VAL A 61 -0.42 15.48 -9.28
C VAL A 61 -1.03 16.32 -10.42
N PRO A 62 -0.55 16.17 -11.67
CA PRO A 62 -1.15 16.85 -12.79
C PRO A 62 -2.48 16.21 -13.20
N ALA A 63 -3.40 17.02 -13.76
CA ALA A 63 -4.55 16.50 -14.48
C ALA A 63 -4.12 15.59 -15.64
N GLY A 64 -4.87 14.53 -15.89
CA GLY A 64 -4.57 13.58 -16.96
C GLY A 64 -3.53 12.53 -16.57
N LYS A 65 -3.13 12.46 -15.29
CA LYS A 65 -2.20 11.42 -14.82
C LYS A 65 -2.84 10.04 -14.98
N LEU A 66 -2.04 9.08 -15.45
CA LEU A 66 -2.44 7.68 -15.55
C LEU A 66 -2.36 7.00 -14.18
N TYR A 67 -3.34 6.16 -13.89
CA TYR A 67 -3.40 5.30 -12.71
C TYR A 67 -3.62 3.86 -13.13
N HIS A 68 -2.97 2.94 -12.44
CA HIS A 68 -3.31 1.53 -12.50
C HIS A 68 -4.34 1.22 -11.41
N ALA A 69 -5.48 0.65 -11.78
CA ALA A 69 -6.48 0.20 -10.83
C ALA A 69 -6.24 -1.26 -10.42
N TYR A 70 -6.42 -1.54 -9.14
CA TYR A 70 -6.24 -2.86 -8.54
C TYR A 70 -7.47 -3.27 -7.74
N GLY A 71 -7.88 -4.52 -7.90
CA GLY A 71 -8.81 -5.21 -7.02
C GLY A 71 -8.04 -5.97 -5.94
N PHE A 72 -8.74 -6.81 -5.18
CA PHE A 72 -8.12 -7.62 -4.13
C PHE A 72 -6.98 -8.51 -4.68
N ASP A 73 -7.22 -9.30 -5.73
CA ASP A 73 -6.31 -10.34 -6.22
C ASP A 73 -5.75 -10.10 -7.64
N GLY A 74 -5.86 -8.89 -8.17
CA GLY A 74 -5.35 -8.60 -9.50
C GLY A 74 -5.47 -7.15 -9.95
N PRO A 75 -4.76 -6.79 -11.04
CA PRO A 75 -5.02 -5.55 -11.75
C PRO A 75 -6.42 -5.58 -12.38
N LEU A 76 -7.05 -4.41 -12.45
CA LEU A 76 -8.33 -4.21 -13.12
C LEU A 76 -8.08 -3.57 -14.48
N PHE A 77 -8.03 -2.24 -14.55
CA PHE A 77 -7.88 -1.45 -15.76
C PHE A 77 -7.08 -0.17 -15.46
N ASP A 78 -6.61 0.50 -16.51
CA ASP A 78 -5.96 1.79 -16.36
C ASP A 78 -7.00 2.91 -16.37
N LEU A 79 -6.71 3.97 -15.60
CA LEU A 79 -7.57 5.12 -15.37
C LEU A 79 -6.82 6.41 -15.67
N THR A 80 -7.55 7.44 -16.06
CA THR A 80 -7.02 8.81 -16.16
C THR A 80 -7.67 9.64 -15.06
N GLY A 81 -6.87 10.16 -14.13
CA GLY A 81 -7.36 11.02 -13.05
C GLY A 81 -7.39 12.49 -13.47
N GLU A 82 -8.39 13.22 -12.99
CA GLU A 82 -8.38 14.68 -13.00
C GLU A 82 -7.30 15.23 -12.04
N ALA A 83 -7.11 16.55 -12.05
CA ALA A 83 -6.30 17.18 -11.00
C ALA A 83 -7.01 17.02 -9.64
N PRO A 84 -6.26 16.84 -8.54
CA PRO A 84 -6.84 16.80 -7.21
C PRO A 84 -7.68 18.04 -6.90
N LYS A 85 -8.81 17.84 -6.25
CA LYS A 85 -9.69 18.91 -5.77
C LYS A 85 -9.88 18.77 -4.27
N HIS A 86 -9.76 19.89 -3.57
CA HIS A 86 -10.06 19.94 -2.16
C HIS A 86 -11.56 20.19 -1.97
N GLU A 87 -12.24 19.21 -1.38
CA GLU A 87 -13.65 19.28 -1.03
C GLU A 87 -13.76 19.74 0.42
N SER A 88 -14.54 20.79 0.68
CA SER A 88 -14.67 21.39 2.01
C SER A 88 -16.11 21.36 2.56
N GLU A 89 -17.07 20.87 1.77
CA GLU A 89 -18.47 20.79 2.20
C GLU A 89 -18.72 19.46 2.92
N GLY A 90 -19.05 19.54 4.22
CA GLY A 90 -19.38 18.39 5.06
C GLY A 90 -18.16 17.78 5.77
N CYS A 91 -17.16 17.34 5.02
CA CYS A 91 -15.86 16.90 5.52
C CYS A 91 -14.75 17.39 4.58
N GLU A 92 -13.59 17.73 5.13
CA GLU A 92 -12.44 18.20 4.35
C GLU A 92 -11.63 16.99 3.86
N TYR A 93 -11.47 16.86 2.55
CA TYR A 93 -10.67 15.80 1.93
C TYR A 93 -10.22 16.21 0.52
N TRP A 94 -9.26 15.47 -0.02
CA TRP A 94 -8.85 15.61 -1.40
C TRP A 94 -9.43 14.48 -2.26
N ASP A 95 -10.08 14.86 -3.35
CA ASP A 95 -10.64 13.93 -4.34
C ASP A 95 -9.85 13.94 -5.65
N ILE A 96 -9.81 12.77 -6.30
CA ILE A 96 -9.39 12.62 -7.69
C ILE A 96 -10.50 11.88 -8.44
N SER A 97 -11.24 12.61 -9.26
CA SER A 97 -12.24 12.00 -10.15
C SER A 97 -11.58 11.23 -11.29
N PHE A 98 -12.10 10.03 -11.57
CA PHE A 98 -11.67 9.17 -12.68
C PHE A 98 -12.68 9.13 -13.85
N GLY A 99 -13.71 9.98 -13.81
CA GLY A 99 -14.81 9.96 -14.78
C GLY A 99 -15.77 8.78 -14.59
N ASP A 100 -16.83 8.73 -15.39
CA ASP A 100 -17.78 7.60 -15.54
C ASP A 100 -18.36 7.01 -14.23
N GLY A 101 -18.42 7.81 -13.15
CA GLY A 101 -18.90 7.35 -11.84
C GLY A 101 -18.00 6.30 -11.18
N ILE A 102 -16.74 6.23 -11.59
CA ILE A 102 -15.74 5.33 -11.01
C ILE A 102 -15.24 5.93 -9.69
N THR A 103 -15.32 5.12 -8.62
CA THR A 103 -14.90 5.51 -7.28
C THR A 103 -13.90 4.48 -6.76
N ALA A 104 -12.72 4.93 -6.33
CA ALA A 104 -11.78 4.10 -5.61
C ALA A 104 -12.28 3.85 -4.18
N GLY A 105 -11.88 2.76 -3.54
CA GLY A 105 -12.31 2.38 -2.18
C GLY A 105 -12.11 0.89 -1.92
N GLU A 106 -13.04 0.25 -1.21
CA GLU A 106 -12.90 -1.16 -0.80
C GLU A 106 -12.72 -2.16 -1.96
N SER A 107 -13.24 -1.85 -3.15
CA SER A 107 -13.19 -2.74 -4.32
C SER A 107 -12.14 -2.34 -5.36
N MET A 108 -11.61 -1.12 -5.27
CA MET A 108 -10.63 -0.61 -6.23
C MET A 108 -9.63 0.35 -5.57
N LEU A 109 -8.34 0.04 -5.65
CA LEU A 109 -7.25 0.97 -5.36
C LEU A 109 -6.75 1.58 -6.67
N ALA A 110 -6.53 2.89 -6.74
CA ALA A 110 -5.89 3.53 -7.89
C ALA A 110 -4.48 4.01 -7.51
N VAL A 111 -3.46 3.60 -8.27
CA VAL A 111 -2.06 3.99 -8.03
C VAL A 111 -1.48 4.67 -9.26
N GLY A 112 -1.02 5.91 -9.11
CA GLY A 112 -0.44 6.75 -10.17
C GLY A 112 1.02 6.43 -10.49
N SER A 113 1.40 5.14 -10.45
CA SER A 113 2.75 4.68 -10.76
C SER A 113 2.95 4.52 -12.27
N THR A 114 4.21 4.48 -12.70
CA THR A 114 4.59 4.15 -14.09
C THR A 114 4.78 2.65 -14.32
N THR A 115 4.77 1.87 -13.25
CA THR A 115 4.97 0.43 -13.26
C THR A 115 3.79 -0.28 -12.58
N PRO A 116 3.35 -1.45 -13.07
CA PRO A 116 2.33 -2.23 -12.38
C PRO A 116 2.81 -2.68 -10.99
N GLY A 117 2.00 -2.41 -9.96
CA GLY A 117 2.32 -2.66 -8.56
C GLY A 117 1.82 -3.99 -7.99
N MET A 118 1.43 -4.99 -8.79
CA MET A 118 0.98 -6.29 -8.23
C MET A 118 1.77 -7.48 -8.81
N PRO A 119 3.10 -7.54 -8.59
CA PRO A 119 3.92 -8.66 -9.02
C PRO A 119 3.55 -9.99 -8.35
N ARG A 120 2.93 -9.94 -7.16
CA ARG A 120 2.47 -11.08 -6.38
C ARG A 120 1.05 -10.79 -5.91
N ARG A 121 0.20 -11.81 -5.88
CA ARG A 121 -1.25 -11.65 -5.63
C ARG A 121 -1.59 -12.15 -4.23
N PRO A 122 -2.30 -11.36 -3.40
CA PRO A 122 -2.86 -11.88 -2.18
C PRO A 122 -3.96 -12.90 -2.49
N ARG A 123 -4.19 -13.82 -1.55
CA ARG A 123 -5.24 -14.84 -1.67
C ARG A 123 -5.98 -15.02 -0.35
N LEU A 124 -7.28 -15.22 -0.45
CA LEU A 124 -8.11 -15.62 0.68
C LEU A 124 -7.97 -17.13 0.91
N GLN A 125 -7.62 -17.52 2.13
CA GLN A 125 -7.66 -18.90 2.58
C GLN A 125 -9.00 -19.18 3.27
N THR A 126 -9.77 -20.12 2.74
CA THR A 126 -11.10 -20.51 3.27
C THR A 126 -11.10 -21.83 4.04
N GLY A 127 -10.05 -22.64 3.90
CA GLY A 127 -9.91 -23.94 4.57
C GLY A 127 -8.76 -23.98 5.58
N GLY A 128 -8.71 -24.99 6.44
CA GLY A 128 -7.59 -25.18 7.38
C GLY A 128 -7.45 -24.05 8.42
N LEU A 129 -8.58 -23.47 8.84
CA LEU A 129 -8.61 -22.31 9.73
C LEU A 129 -8.30 -22.66 11.19
N LYS A 130 -8.41 -23.94 11.59
CA LYS A 130 -8.31 -24.38 12.98
C LYS A 130 -7.06 -23.88 13.73
N PRO A 131 -5.83 -23.92 13.16
CA PRO A 131 -4.66 -23.38 13.84
C PRO A 131 -4.70 -21.85 14.06
N TYR A 132 -5.46 -21.14 13.23
CA TYR A 132 -5.65 -19.69 13.36
C TYR A 132 -6.76 -19.35 14.37
N GLU A 133 -7.82 -20.16 14.43
CA GLU A 133 -8.81 -20.08 15.51
C GLU A 133 -8.16 -20.32 16.88
N GLU A 134 -7.28 -21.31 17.00
CA GLU A 134 -6.54 -21.60 18.23
C GLU A 134 -5.56 -20.47 18.62
N LEU A 135 -4.93 -19.84 17.62
CA LEU A 135 -4.11 -18.65 17.82
C LEU A 135 -4.96 -17.50 18.39
N VAL A 136 -6.11 -17.21 17.78
CA VAL A 136 -7.02 -16.16 18.25
C VAL A 136 -7.57 -16.50 19.64
N ALA A 137 -8.04 -17.72 19.89
CA ALA A 137 -8.50 -18.13 21.23
C ALA A 137 -7.42 -17.95 22.31
N SER A 138 -6.17 -18.25 21.98
CA SER A 138 -5.03 -18.03 22.88
C SER A 138 -4.81 -16.54 23.16
N TYR A 139 -4.97 -15.70 22.14
CA TYR A 139 -4.93 -14.24 22.25
C TYR A 139 -6.03 -13.71 23.17
N LEU A 140 -7.29 -14.10 22.92
CA LEU A 140 -8.45 -13.68 23.69
C LEU A 140 -8.30 -14.08 25.16
N LYS A 141 -7.94 -15.35 25.42
CA LYS A 141 -7.70 -15.84 26.78
C LYS A 141 -6.61 -15.07 27.51
N LYS A 142 -5.50 -14.75 26.85
CA LYS A 142 -4.41 -13.95 27.42
C LYS A 142 -4.90 -12.56 27.86
N ASN A 143 -5.82 -11.98 27.10
CA ASN A 143 -6.43 -10.68 27.35
C ASN A 143 -7.77 -10.74 28.09
N LYS A 144 -8.10 -11.89 28.71
CA LYS A 144 -9.31 -12.12 29.52
C LYS A 144 -10.63 -11.91 28.78
N ILE A 145 -10.62 -12.01 27.46
CA ILE A 145 -11.83 -11.97 26.62
C ILE A 145 -12.41 -13.39 26.56
N SER A 146 -13.70 -13.51 26.86
CA SER A 146 -14.41 -14.80 26.95
C SER A 146 -15.15 -15.19 25.68
N ALA A 147 -15.09 -14.36 24.62
CA ALA A 147 -15.70 -14.67 23.33
C ALA A 147 -15.01 -15.81 22.58
N ASP A 148 -15.78 -16.48 21.72
CA ASP A 148 -15.26 -17.47 20.79
C ASP A 148 -14.44 -16.79 19.66
N PRO A 149 -13.36 -17.44 19.17
CA PRO A 149 -12.58 -16.94 18.04
C PRO A 149 -13.40 -16.96 16.75
N GLU A 150 -13.46 -15.83 16.05
CA GLU A 150 -14.17 -15.65 14.78
C GLU A 150 -13.21 -15.07 13.74
N ILE A 151 -12.80 -15.88 12.77
CA ILE A 151 -11.95 -15.46 11.65
C ILE A 151 -12.82 -14.85 10.56
N ARG A 152 -12.62 -13.56 10.27
CA ARG A 152 -13.33 -12.83 9.20
C ARG A 152 -12.60 -12.91 7.87
N GLN A 153 -11.27 -12.76 7.89
CA GLN A 153 -10.41 -12.96 6.73
C GLN A 153 -9.12 -13.65 7.15
N LEU A 154 -8.65 -14.56 6.29
CA LEU A 154 -7.31 -15.11 6.35
C LEU A 154 -6.64 -14.86 5.00
N VAL A 155 -5.78 -13.85 4.94
CA VAL A 155 -5.10 -13.44 3.72
C VAL A 155 -3.67 -13.95 3.73
N ARG A 156 -3.22 -14.45 2.59
CA ARG A 156 -1.83 -14.85 2.35
C ARG A 156 -1.25 -14.07 1.20
N VAL A 157 -0.02 -13.60 1.35
CA VAL A 157 0.68 -12.84 0.30
C VAL A 157 2.17 -12.88 0.60
N ASP A 158 3.00 -13.04 -0.43
CA ASP A 158 4.45 -12.84 -0.35
C ASP A 158 4.72 -11.34 -0.54
N LEU A 159 5.08 -10.63 0.53
CA LEU A 159 5.22 -9.18 0.50
C LEU A 159 6.52 -8.73 -0.15
N ASP A 160 7.64 -9.41 0.13
CA ASP A 160 8.99 -8.96 -0.26
C ASP A 160 9.61 -9.74 -1.43
N GLY A 161 8.94 -10.78 -1.92
CA GLY A 161 9.37 -11.59 -3.03
C GLY A 161 10.36 -12.69 -2.67
N ASP A 162 10.50 -13.05 -1.39
CA ASP A 162 11.39 -14.13 -0.95
C ASP A 162 10.82 -15.55 -1.20
N GLY A 163 9.55 -15.64 -1.63
CA GLY A 163 8.83 -16.88 -1.90
C GLY A 163 8.11 -17.48 -0.68
N SER A 164 8.26 -16.88 0.50
CA SER A 164 7.49 -17.16 1.71
C SER A 164 6.26 -16.26 1.75
N GLU A 165 5.11 -16.83 2.11
CA GLU A 165 3.91 -16.01 2.31
C GLU A 165 3.81 -15.51 3.75
N GLU A 166 3.64 -14.21 3.90
CA GLU A 166 3.05 -13.61 5.09
C GLU A 166 1.56 -13.96 5.19
N VAL A 167 1.06 -13.99 6.43
CA VAL A 167 -0.34 -14.30 6.72
C VAL A 167 -0.95 -13.22 7.60
N PHE A 168 -2.06 -12.66 7.14
CA PHE A 168 -2.89 -11.73 7.90
C PHE A 168 -4.13 -12.44 8.40
N VAL A 169 -4.35 -12.39 9.71
CA VAL A 169 -5.53 -12.94 10.38
C VAL A 169 -6.39 -11.78 10.84
N VAL A 170 -7.49 -11.52 10.13
CA VAL A 170 -8.51 -10.55 10.55
C VAL A 170 -9.58 -11.33 11.31
N ALA A 171 -9.74 -11.02 12.59
CA ALA A 171 -10.64 -11.74 13.49
C ALA A 171 -11.41 -10.78 14.38
N GLY A 172 -12.67 -11.09 14.69
CA GLY A 172 -13.50 -10.17 15.48
C GLY A 172 -14.97 -10.50 15.41
N ASN A 173 -15.68 -10.14 16.47
CA ASN A 173 -17.14 -10.16 16.59
C ASN A 173 -17.74 -8.73 16.64
N ALA A 174 -16.89 -7.70 16.55
CA ALA A 174 -17.24 -6.29 16.53
C ALA A 174 -18.27 -5.95 15.43
N ASP A 175 -19.45 -5.45 15.85
CA ASP A 175 -20.43 -4.84 14.96
C ASP A 175 -20.21 -3.32 14.90
N ALA A 176 -19.41 -2.89 13.93
CA ALA A 176 -19.12 -1.47 13.70
C ALA A 176 -20.33 -0.61 13.27
N SER A 177 -21.56 -1.15 13.25
CA SER A 177 -22.78 -0.39 12.93
C SER A 177 -23.55 0.11 14.15
N ILE A 178 -23.05 -0.14 15.36
CA ILE A 178 -23.70 0.29 16.61
C ILE A 178 -22.76 1.18 17.46
N PRO A 179 -23.29 2.22 18.12
CA PRO A 179 -22.51 3.14 18.96
C PRO A 179 -22.29 2.60 20.38
N VAL A 180 -22.16 1.28 20.53
CA VAL A 180 -22.10 0.62 21.84
C VAL A 180 -21.17 -0.57 21.78
N PHE A 181 -20.25 -0.65 22.73
CA PHE A 181 -19.53 -1.87 23.03
C PHE A 181 -20.29 -2.76 23.99
N VAL A 182 -20.28 -4.05 23.69
CA VAL A 182 -20.70 -5.10 24.61
C VAL A 182 -19.43 -5.75 25.17
N LYS A 183 -19.42 -6.13 26.44
CA LYS A 183 -18.35 -6.96 27.00
C LYS A 183 -18.00 -8.14 26.08
N ASP A 184 -16.72 -8.48 26.05
CA ASP A 184 -16.15 -9.54 25.20
C ASP A 184 -16.25 -9.24 23.68
N THR A 185 -16.45 -7.97 23.30
CA THR A 185 -16.28 -7.52 21.92
C THR A 185 -14.80 -7.34 21.60
N TYR A 186 -14.38 -7.81 20.42
CA TYR A 186 -13.01 -7.66 19.94
C TYR A 186 -12.93 -7.54 18.41
N SER A 187 -11.82 -6.96 17.96
CA SER A 187 -11.43 -6.80 16.58
C SER A 187 -9.90 -6.78 16.49
N LEU A 188 -9.33 -7.68 15.69
CA LEU A 188 -7.90 -7.98 15.65
C LEU A 188 -7.44 -8.11 14.20
N VAL A 189 -6.25 -7.57 13.93
CA VAL A 189 -5.46 -7.91 12.76
C VAL A 189 -4.11 -8.41 13.24
N LEU A 190 -3.87 -9.71 13.09
CA LEU A 190 -2.59 -10.33 13.41
C LEU A 190 -1.77 -10.51 12.15
N PHE A 191 -0.48 -10.20 12.23
CA PHE A 191 0.50 -10.39 11.17
C PHE A 191 1.41 -11.57 11.51
N ARG A 192 1.54 -12.54 10.61
CA ARG A 192 2.38 -13.72 10.80
C ARG A 192 3.36 -13.85 9.64
N ARG A 193 4.60 -14.19 9.97
CA ARG A 193 5.66 -14.45 9.00
C ARG A 193 6.61 -15.54 9.49
N ILE A 194 7.51 -15.99 8.62
CA ILE A 194 8.58 -16.92 8.98
C ILE A 194 9.87 -16.12 9.22
N VAL A 195 10.54 -16.38 10.34
CA VAL A 195 11.86 -15.82 10.69
C VAL A 195 12.74 -16.97 11.14
N ASP A 196 13.85 -17.21 10.43
CA ASP A 196 14.77 -18.31 10.71
C ASP A 196 14.06 -19.67 10.85
N GLY A 197 13.09 -19.94 9.98
CA GLY A 197 12.29 -21.17 9.97
C GLY A 197 11.23 -21.27 11.08
N LYS A 198 11.02 -20.21 11.87
CA LYS A 198 10.01 -20.15 12.93
C LYS A 198 8.90 -19.19 12.57
N VAL A 199 7.66 -19.55 12.89
CA VAL A 199 6.53 -18.63 12.75
C VAL A 199 6.57 -17.60 13.86
N VAL A 200 6.62 -16.32 13.49
CA VAL A 200 6.49 -15.17 14.38
C VAL A 200 5.15 -14.52 14.12
N THR A 201 4.44 -14.14 15.19
CA THR A 201 3.18 -13.41 15.14
C THR A 201 3.34 -12.08 15.84
N SER A 202 2.94 -10.98 15.21
CA SER A 202 2.77 -9.67 15.82
C SER A 202 1.33 -9.18 15.68
N VAL A 203 0.96 -8.24 16.53
CA VAL A 203 -0.34 -7.55 16.46
C VAL A 203 -0.15 -6.33 15.57
N LEU A 204 -0.93 -6.24 14.50
CA LEU A 204 -0.96 -5.06 13.64
C LEU A 204 -2.04 -4.08 14.11
N ARG A 205 -3.21 -4.59 14.45
CA ARG A 205 -4.30 -3.82 15.07
C ARG A 205 -5.01 -4.67 16.11
N GLU A 206 -5.46 -3.99 17.16
CA GLU A 206 -6.33 -4.57 18.17
C GLU A 206 -7.29 -3.52 18.71
N HIS A 207 -8.50 -3.95 19.00
CA HIS A 207 -9.48 -3.20 19.76
C HIS A 207 -10.34 -4.23 20.51
N TYR A 208 -10.43 -4.14 21.83
CA TYR A 208 -11.26 -5.04 22.64
C TYR A 208 -11.58 -4.43 23.99
N TYR A 209 -12.60 -4.99 24.65
CA TYR A 209 -12.99 -4.65 26.02
C TYR A 209 -13.23 -5.90 26.85
N ASP A 210 -12.59 -5.98 28.03
CA ASP A 210 -12.74 -7.09 28.98
C ASP A 210 -13.83 -6.83 30.05
N GLU A 211 -14.35 -5.59 30.11
CA GLU A 211 -15.46 -5.17 30.97
C GLU A 211 -16.49 -4.33 30.22
N ASP A 212 -17.69 -4.19 30.78
CA ASP A 212 -18.71 -3.28 30.25
C ASP A 212 -18.28 -1.83 30.53
N ILE A 213 -18.21 -0.99 29.50
CA ILE A 213 -17.99 0.44 29.68
C ILE A 213 -19.36 1.10 29.91
N GLU A 214 -19.66 1.47 31.15
CA GLU A 214 -20.81 2.33 31.44
C GLU A 214 -20.47 3.78 31.08
N GLY A 215 -21.23 4.38 30.17
CA GLY A 215 -21.37 5.84 30.06
C GLY A 215 -20.58 6.55 28.97
N GLU A 216 -19.77 5.85 28.17
CA GLU A 216 -19.14 6.42 26.98
C GLU A 216 -19.66 5.72 25.71
N ALA A 217 -20.15 6.50 24.75
CA ALA A 217 -20.49 6.02 23.42
C ALA A 217 -19.20 5.75 22.65
N ASP A 218 -18.54 4.63 22.97
CA ASP A 218 -17.43 4.15 22.18
C ASP A 218 -17.92 3.06 21.21
N SER A 219 -17.40 3.08 19.99
CA SER A 219 -17.88 2.24 18.89
C SER A 219 -16.84 1.19 18.48
N PRO A 220 -17.23 -0.09 18.33
CA PRO A 220 -16.35 -1.13 17.80
C PRO A 220 -15.71 -0.78 16.47
N ASN A 221 -14.38 -0.78 16.47
CA ASN A 221 -13.61 -0.76 15.24
C ASN A 221 -13.71 -2.14 14.59
N ALA A 222 -14.17 -2.21 13.35
CA ALA A 222 -14.04 -3.40 12.51
C ALA A 222 -12.94 -3.15 11.47
N TYR A 223 -12.06 -4.13 11.28
CA TYR A 223 -11.00 -4.06 10.30
C TYR A 223 -11.26 -5.00 9.13
N THR A 224 -10.82 -4.57 7.94
CA THR A 224 -10.82 -5.36 6.71
C THR A 224 -9.46 -5.22 6.03
N PHE A 225 -8.86 -6.34 5.63
CA PHE A 225 -7.73 -6.32 4.70
C PHE A 225 -8.26 -6.09 3.29
N VAL A 226 -7.77 -5.06 2.60
CA VAL A 226 -8.32 -4.63 1.32
C VAL A 226 -7.40 -4.94 0.15
N PHE A 227 -6.13 -4.50 0.20
CA PHE A 227 -5.20 -4.65 -0.93
C PHE A 227 -3.77 -4.96 -0.47
N ALA A 228 -2.99 -5.56 -1.37
CA ALA A 228 -1.54 -5.63 -1.30
C ALA A 228 -0.94 -5.20 -2.65
N VAL A 229 -0.26 -4.05 -2.69
CA VAL A 229 0.23 -3.41 -3.93
C VAL A 229 1.58 -2.74 -3.62
N ASP A 230 2.57 -2.95 -4.49
CA ASP A 230 3.82 -2.18 -4.57
C ASP A 230 3.48 -0.79 -5.12
N ILE A 231 3.21 0.14 -4.21
CA ILE A 231 2.79 1.49 -4.54
C ILE A 231 4.00 2.32 -4.92
N ASN A 232 5.11 2.19 -4.19
CA ASN A 232 6.30 3.02 -4.37
C ASN A 232 7.23 2.52 -5.51
N GLY A 233 7.01 1.31 -6.04
CA GLY A 233 7.77 0.69 -7.12
C GLY A 233 9.09 0.04 -6.69
N ASP A 234 9.29 -0.25 -5.40
CA ASP A 234 10.52 -0.84 -4.87
C ASP A 234 10.54 -2.39 -4.94
N GLY A 235 9.44 -3.00 -5.37
CA GLY A 235 9.27 -4.43 -5.51
C GLY A 235 8.79 -5.13 -4.23
N VAL A 236 8.56 -4.39 -3.13
CA VAL A 236 7.90 -4.85 -1.91
C VAL A 236 6.46 -4.35 -1.92
N LEU A 237 5.50 -5.18 -1.49
CA LEU A 237 4.09 -4.78 -1.43
C LEU A 237 3.80 -3.99 -0.15
N GLU A 238 3.15 -2.84 -0.28
CA GLU A 238 2.39 -2.23 0.80
C GLU A 238 1.05 -2.92 0.96
N ILE A 239 0.48 -2.85 2.16
CA ILE A 239 -0.90 -3.34 2.42
C ILE A 239 -1.82 -2.19 2.79
N LEU A 240 -3.07 -2.28 2.34
CA LEU A 240 -4.16 -1.40 2.78
C LEU A 240 -5.08 -2.14 3.75
N LEU A 241 -5.28 -1.55 4.92
CA LEU A 241 -6.35 -1.91 5.84
C LEU A 241 -7.43 -0.84 5.78
N LYS A 242 -8.70 -1.27 5.82
CA LYS A 242 -9.81 -0.38 6.16
C LYS A 242 -10.19 -0.62 7.61
N GLY A 243 -10.29 0.46 8.37
CA GLY A 243 -11.00 0.49 9.64
C GLY A 243 -12.35 1.17 9.47
N ARG A 244 -13.32 0.76 10.28
CA ARG A 244 -14.62 1.44 10.38
C ARG A 244 -15.21 1.33 11.77
N TYR A 245 -16.01 2.31 12.13
CA TYR A 245 -16.84 2.34 13.33
C TYR A 245 -18.19 2.99 12.98
N TYR A 246 -19.07 3.16 13.97
CA TYR A 246 -20.46 3.59 13.75
C TYR A 246 -20.61 4.88 12.91
N GLU A 247 -19.72 5.87 13.10
CA GLU A 247 -19.83 7.18 12.45
C GLU A 247 -18.73 7.45 11.42
N GLY A 248 -17.87 6.47 11.15
CA GLY A 248 -16.68 6.75 10.36
C GLY A 248 -15.93 5.53 9.85
N PHE A 249 -14.97 5.81 8.99
CA PHE A 249 -14.07 4.82 8.42
C PHE A 249 -12.78 5.48 8.03
N TRP A 250 -11.73 4.68 7.90
CA TRP A 250 -10.44 5.14 7.42
C TRP A 250 -9.72 4.03 6.69
N TYR A 251 -8.77 4.43 5.86
CA TYR A 251 -7.82 3.52 5.25
C TYR A 251 -6.44 3.79 5.84
N GLU A 252 -5.65 2.73 5.96
CA GLU A 252 -4.27 2.80 6.40
C GLU A 252 -3.38 2.08 5.42
N ILE A 253 -2.29 2.72 5.02
CA ILE A 253 -1.24 2.09 4.23
C ILE A 253 -0.11 1.71 5.17
N HIS A 254 0.33 0.45 5.09
CA HIS A 254 1.47 -0.03 5.85
C HIS A 254 2.57 -0.50 4.91
N GLU A 255 3.77 0.07 5.10
CA GLU A 255 5.01 -0.32 4.41
C GLU A 255 5.62 -1.52 5.13
N PHE A 256 6.00 -2.55 4.37
CA PHE A 256 6.73 -3.70 4.89
C PHE A 256 8.23 -3.46 4.76
N LYS A 257 8.92 -3.37 5.90
CA LYS A 257 10.35 -3.05 5.91
C LYS A 257 11.04 -3.74 7.07
N ASN A 258 12.18 -4.37 6.79
CA ASN A 258 12.97 -5.10 7.79
C ASN A 258 12.15 -6.14 8.58
N GLY A 259 11.14 -6.75 7.95
CA GLY A 259 10.28 -7.73 8.60
C GLY A 259 9.18 -7.14 9.50
N GLU A 260 8.93 -5.83 9.42
CA GLU A 260 7.88 -5.15 10.19
C GLU A 260 6.95 -4.37 9.27
N LEU A 261 5.68 -4.27 9.66
CA LEU A 261 4.70 -3.41 9.01
C LEU A 261 4.62 -2.10 9.77
N LYS A 262 4.86 -0.99 9.07
CA LYS A 262 4.77 0.36 9.63
C LYS A 262 3.67 1.13 8.91
N LYS A 263 2.72 1.69 9.67
CA LYS A 263 1.76 2.65 9.11
C LYS A 263 2.50 3.87 8.56
N VAL A 264 2.27 4.18 7.29
CA VAL A 264 2.91 5.30 6.58
C VAL A 264 1.90 6.35 6.13
N LEU A 265 0.65 5.96 5.88
CA LEU A 265 -0.45 6.87 5.57
C LEU A 265 -1.73 6.41 6.27
N SER A 266 -2.59 7.37 6.58
CA SER A 266 -3.90 7.15 7.21
C SER A 266 -4.79 8.32 6.83
N ASP A 267 -5.98 8.04 6.33
CA ASP A 267 -6.98 9.08 6.07
C ASP A 267 -8.39 8.49 6.06
N GLY A 268 -9.40 9.31 6.32
CA GLY A 268 -10.77 8.85 6.47
C GLY A 268 -11.73 9.88 7.06
N LEU A 269 -12.97 9.44 7.26
CA LEU A 269 -14.00 10.22 7.93
C LEU A 269 -14.13 9.79 9.39
N GLY A 270 -14.04 10.75 10.31
CA GLY A 270 -14.22 10.53 11.75
C GLY A 270 -13.03 9.82 12.43
N ALA A 271 -11.91 9.67 11.72
CA ALA A 271 -10.72 8.95 12.19
C ALA A 271 -9.60 9.88 12.67
#